data_AF-A0AAW4BER0-F1
#
_entry.id   AF-A0AAW4BER0-F1
#
_cell.length_a   1.000
_cell.length_b   1.000
_cell.length_c   1.000
_cell.angle_alpha   90.00
_cell.angle_beta   90.00
_cell.angle_gamma   90.00
#
_symmetry.space_group_name_H-M   'P 1'
#
loop_
_entity.id
_entity.type
_entity.pdbx_description
1 polymer ?
#
loop_
_entity_poly.entity_id
_entity_poly.type
_entity_poly.pdbx_seq_one_letter_code
_entity_poly.pdbx_strand_id
1 'polypeptide(L)'
;MNQAILFPDRQTWYSASQSVLFPAQHAGALLECTVHKSVLSHLSGEMITNGEQAIQVFEQWRFDLEELAESLIEDEAFNLDGQIEIKA
;
A
#
# COMPACT_ATOMS: atom_id res chain seq x y z
N MET A 1 16.94 5.57 -17.38
CA MET A 1 17.01 6.36 -16.14
C MET A 1 16.09 5.66 -15.16
N ASN A 2 16.64 4.90 -14.21
CA ASN A 2 15.82 4.28 -13.17
C ASN A 2 15.69 5.31 -12.06
N GLN A 3 14.63 6.10 -12.09
CA GLN A 3 14.33 6.97 -10.97
C GLN A 3 13.84 6.08 -9.83
N ALA A 4 14.50 6.15 -8.67
CA ALA A 4 14.11 5.36 -7.51
C ALA A 4 12.66 5.68 -7.13
N ILE A 5 11.86 4.64 -6.89
CA ILE A 5 10.55 4.78 -6.24
C ILE A 5 10.82 5.01 -4.76
N LEU A 6 10.22 6.05 -4.18
CA LEU A 6 10.40 6.39 -2.78
C LEU A 6 9.08 6.21 -2.04
N PHE A 7 9.11 5.60 -0.86
CA PHE A 7 7.95 5.44 0.01
C PHE A 7 8.12 6.29 1.28
N PRO A 8 7.46 7.46 1.37
CA PRO A 8 7.45 8.24 2.60
C PRO A 8 6.84 7.46 3.77
N ASP A 9 7.36 7.68 4.99
CA ASP A 9 6.81 7.11 6.22
C ASP A 9 5.49 7.78 6.61
N ARG A 10 4.45 7.53 5.80
CA ARG A 10 3.11 8.08 5.94
C ARG A 10 2.11 7.02 5.55
N GLN A 11 1.22 6.67 6.46
CA GLN A 11 0.15 5.73 6.24
C GLN A 11 -1.12 6.25 6.91
N THR A 12 -2.28 5.95 6.34
CA THR A 12 -3.56 6.36 6.92
C THR A 12 -4.61 5.29 6.67
N TRP A 13 -5.43 5.03 7.70
CA TRP A 13 -6.56 4.13 7.56
C TRP A 13 -7.74 4.85 6.89
N TYR A 14 -8.25 4.28 5.81
CA TYR A 14 -9.44 4.78 5.12
C TYR A 14 -10.64 3.84 5.36
N SER A 15 -11.52 4.27 6.26
CA SER A 15 -12.63 3.43 6.74
C SER A 15 -13.65 3.08 5.65
N ALA A 16 -13.84 3.95 4.65
CA ALA A 16 -14.82 3.70 3.59
C ALA A 16 -14.43 2.52 2.69
N SER A 17 -13.15 2.40 2.35
CA SER A 17 -12.64 1.28 1.56
C SER A 17 -12.11 0.13 2.41
N GLN A 18 -11.99 0.31 3.73
CA GLN A 18 -11.34 -0.65 4.63
C GLN A 18 -9.88 -0.95 4.24
N SER A 19 -9.15 0.09 3.81
CA SER A 19 -7.77 -0.03 3.33
C SER A 19 -6.81 0.87 4.10
N VAL A 20 -5.54 0.49 4.14
CA VAL A 20 -4.45 1.40 4.45
C VAL A 20 -4.02 2.09 3.14
N LEU A 21 -3.93 3.41 3.19
CA LEU A 21 -3.40 4.26 2.13
C LEU A 21 -1.97 4.65 2.49
N PHE A 22 -1.04 4.52 1.56
CA PHE A 22 0.35 4.93 1.73
C PHE A 22 0.88 5.50 0.41
N PRO A 23 1.67 6.58 0.43
CA PRO A 23 2.15 7.20 -0.80
C PRO A 23 3.41 6.53 -1.32
N ALA A 24 3.58 6.55 -2.64
CA ALA A 24 4.83 6.36 -3.32
C ALA A 24 5.17 7.62 -4.13
N GLN A 25 6.46 7.86 -4.38
CA GLN A 25 6.91 8.94 -5.24
C GLN A 25 7.76 8.35 -6.37
N HIS A 26 7.33 8.57 -7.60
CA HIS A 26 8.06 8.17 -8.80
C HIS A 26 8.20 9.36 -9.74
N ALA A 27 9.42 9.66 -10.17
CA ALA A 27 9.71 10.80 -11.05
C ALA A 27 9.15 12.17 -10.61
N GLY A 28 9.10 12.40 -9.29
CA GLY A 28 8.56 13.64 -8.72
C GLY A 28 7.03 13.66 -8.58
N ALA A 29 6.32 12.70 -9.15
CA ALA A 29 4.87 12.54 -8.99
C ALA A 29 4.56 11.75 -7.71
N LEU A 30 3.52 12.19 -6.99
CA LEU A 30 2.97 11.46 -5.86
C LEU A 30 1.92 10.47 -6.40
N LEU A 31 2.10 9.20 -6.06
CA LEU A 31 1.19 8.11 -6.34
C LEU A 31 0.58 7.63 -5.03
N GLU A 32 -0.69 7.24 -5.06
CA GLU A 32 -1.35 6.66 -3.89
C GLU A 32 -1.42 5.14 -4.05
N CYS A 33 -0.89 4.43 -3.07
CA CYS A 33 -0.95 2.98 -2.97
C CYS A 33 -1.98 2.60 -1.91
N THR A 34 -2.69 1.50 -2.16
CA THR A 34 -3.74 1.03 -1.26
C THR A 34 -3.59 -0.46 -1.01
N VAL A 35 -3.81 -0.87 0.23
CA VAL A 35 -3.88 -2.29 0.61
C VAL A 35 -5.09 -2.53 1.50
N HIS A 36 -5.98 -3.40 1.05
CA HIS A 36 -7.20 -3.74 1.80
C HIS A 36 -6.87 -4.57 3.04
N LYS A 37 -7.65 -4.41 4.12
CA LYS A 37 -7.43 -5.16 5.36
C LYS A 37 -7.45 -6.68 5.18
N SER A 38 -8.14 -7.22 4.18
CA SER A 38 -8.15 -8.67 3.91
C SER A 38 -6.80 -9.17 3.42
N VAL A 39 -6.07 -8.36 2.63
CA VAL A 39 -4.72 -8.69 2.17
C VAL A 39 -3.77 -8.67 3.36
N LEU A 40 -3.84 -7.61 4.18
CA LEU A 40 -3.07 -7.52 5.42
C LEU A 40 -3.34 -8.72 6.35
N SER A 41 -4.60 -9.10 6.53
CA SER A 41 -4.99 -10.27 7.32
C SER A 41 -4.43 -11.59 6.76
N HIS A 42 -4.39 -11.72 5.44
CA HIS A 42 -3.82 -12.90 4.80
C HIS A 42 -2.29 -12.95 4.99
N LEU A 43 -1.60 -11.83 4.82
CA LEU A 43 -0.15 -11.73 4.99
C LEU A 43 0.27 -12.01 6.44
N SER A 44 -0.36 -11.33 7.41
CA SER A 44 0.00 -11.48 8.83
C SER A 44 -0.52 -12.76 9.47
N GLY A 45 -1.54 -13.40 8.89
CA GLY A 45 -2.28 -14.48 9.55
C GLY A 45 -3.17 -13.98 10.70
N GLU A 46 -3.35 -12.68 10.85
CA GLU A 46 -4.16 -12.07 11.91
C GLU A 46 -5.53 -11.60 11.41
N MET A 47 -6.55 -11.71 12.26
CA MET A 47 -7.83 -11.08 12.00
C MET A 47 -7.77 -9.59 12.34
N ILE A 48 -7.87 -8.73 11.32
CA ILE A 48 -7.85 -7.27 11.49
C ILE A 48 -9.27 -6.76 11.73
N THR A 49 -9.50 -6.22 12.92
CA THR A 49 -10.83 -5.83 13.39
C THR A 49 -11.10 -4.33 13.33
N ASN A 50 -10.06 -3.50 13.29
CA ASN A 50 -10.16 -2.05 13.28
C ASN A 50 -8.98 -1.39 12.54
N GLY A 51 -9.07 -0.07 12.35
CA GLY A 51 -8.07 0.70 11.60
C GLY A 51 -6.71 0.84 12.28
N GLU A 52 -6.66 0.92 13.62
CA GLU A 52 -5.39 0.99 14.36
C GLU A 52 -4.60 -0.31 14.18
N GLN A 53 -5.28 -1.46 14.30
CA GLN A 53 -4.68 -2.77 14.05
C GLN A 53 -4.22 -2.89 12.59
N ALA A 54 -4.98 -2.36 11.62
CA ALA A 54 -4.57 -2.37 10.21
C ALA A 54 -3.27 -1.59 9.99
N ILE A 55 -3.12 -0.42 10.63
CA ILE A 55 -1.88 0.37 10.57
C ILE A 55 -0.71 -0.37 11.23
N GLN A 56 -0.93 -1.00 12.39
CA GLN A 56 0.11 -1.80 13.05
C GLN A 56 0.57 -2.98 12.21
N VAL A 57 -0.35 -3.70 11.57
CA VAL A 57 0.00 -4.81 10.67
C VAL A 57 0.71 -4.31 9.43
N PHE A 58 0.24 -3.20 8.84
CA PHE A 58 0.92 -2.56 7.72
C PHE A 58 2.37 -2.21 8.06
N GLU A 59 2.64 -1.62 9.23
CA GLU A 59 4.00 -1.26 9.66
C GLU A 59 4.91 -2.48 9.81
N GLN A 60 4.38 -3.62 10.28
CA GLN A 60 5.13 -4.87 10.39
C GLN A 60 5.50 -5.47 9.02
N TRP A 61 4.61 -5.32 8.04
CA TRP A 61 4.75 -5.86 6.69
C TRP A 61 5.16 -4.81 5.65
N ARG A 62 5.65 -3.66 6.13
CA ARG A 62 5.86 -2.47 5.30
C ARG A 62 6.79 -2.74 4.12
N PHE A 63 7.92 -3.39 4.36
CA PHE A 63 8.90 -3.65 3.31
C PHE A 63 8.33 -4.56 2.23
N ASP A 64 7.66 -5.66 2.59
CA ASP A 64 7.03 -6.56 1.61
C ASP A 64 5.94 -5.83 0.80
N LEU A 65 5.16 -4.96 1.44
CA LEU A 65 4.11 -4.17 0.78
C LEU A 65 4.70 -3.08 -0.13
N GLU A 66 5.80 -2.45 0.26
CA GLU A 66 6.53 -1.48 -0.57
C GLU A 66 7.16 -2.18 -1.78
N GLU A 67 7.75 -3.36 -1.63
CA GLU A 67 8.27 -4.16 -2.75
C GLU A 67 7.15 -4.56 -3.74
N LEU A 68 5.99 -4.98 -3.23
CA LEU A 68 4.82 -5.28 -4.06
C LEU A 68 4.31 -4.03 -4.80
N ALA A 69 4.20 -2.90 -4.10
CA ALA A 69 3.81 -1.64 -4.72
C ALA A 69 4.82 -1.18 -5.78
N GLU A 70 6.12 -1.34 -5.53
CA GLU A 70 7.19 -1.01 -6.46
C GLU A 70 7.04 -1.80 -7.76
N SER A 71 6.88 -3.13 -7.67
CA SER A 71 6.65 -3.98 -8.84
C SER A 71 5.40 -3.56 -9.62
N LEU A 72 4.30 -3.22 -8.94
CA LEU A 72 3.07 -2.77 -9.61
C LEU A 72 3.23 -1.41 -10.30
N ILE A 73 4.03 -0.50 -9.73
CA ILE A 73 4.36 0.79 -10.35
C ILE A 73 5.21 0.58 -11.60
N GLU A 74 6.23 -0.28 -11.51
CA GLU A 74 7.10 -0.61 -12.65
C GLU A 74 6.32 -1.30 -13.78
N ASP A 75 5.33 -2.12 -13.45
CA ASP A 75 4.43 -2.77 -14.41
C ASP A 75 3.29 -1.85 -14.92
N GLU A 76 3.26 -0.58 -14.52
CA GLU A 76 2.22 0.39 -14.83
C GLU A 76 0.79 -0.09 -14.50
N ALA A 77 0.64 -0.89 -13.44
CA ALA A 77 -0.61 -1.55 -13.03
C ALA A 77 -1.56 -0.60 -12.27
N PHE A 78 -1.87 0.55 -12.85
CA PHE A 78 -2.75 1.55 -12.28
C PHE A 78 -4.23 1.15 -12.42
N ASN A 79 -5.03 1.42 -11.39
CA ASN A 79 -6.48 1.31 -11.47
C ASN A 79 -7.10 2.53 -12.21
N LEU A 80 -8.44 2.55 -12.33
CA LEU A 80 -9.15 3.63 -13.04
C LEU A 80 -9.00 5.01 -12.38
N ASP A 81 -8.65 5.04 -11.10
CA ASP A 81 -8.40 6.27 -10.32
C ASP A 81 -6.91 6.68 -10.34
N GLY A 82 -6.05 5.94 -11.05
CA GLY A 82 -4.61 6.19 -11.14
C GLY A 82 -3.82 5.76 -9.89
N GLN A 83 -4.42 4.91 -9.05
CA GLN A 83 -3.79 4.37 -7.84
C GLN A 83 -3.18 2.99 -8.08
N ILE A 84 -2.30 2.58 -7.17
CA ILE A 84 -1.79 1.22 -7.07
C ILE A 84 -2.62 0.47 -6.02
N GLU A 85 -3.18 -0.67 -6.40
CA GLU A 85 -3.99 -1.49 -5.49
C GLU A 85 -3.32 -2.85 -5.30
N ILE A 86 -2.82 -3.10 -4.08
CA ILE A 86 -2.27 -4.40 -3.69
C ILE A 86 -3.44 -5.35 -3.45
N LYS A 87 -3.49 -6.44 -4.23
CA LYS A 87 -4.51 -7.48 -4.20
C LYS A 87 -3.91 -8.79 -3.70
N ALA A 88 -4.75 -9.61 -3.05
CA ALA A 88 -4.43 -10.99 -2.71
C ALA A 88 -4.61 -11.92 -3.91
#